data_AF-A0A6A6FI94-F1
#
_entry.id   AF-A0A6A6FI94-F1
#
_cell.length_a   1.000
_cell.length_b   1.000
_cell.length_c   1.000
_cell.angle_alpha   90.00
_cell.angle_beta   90.00
_cell.angle_gamma   90.00
#
_symmetry.space_group_name_H-M   'P 1'
#
loop_
_entity.id
_entity.type
_entity.pdbx_description
1 polymer ?
#
loop_
_entity_poly.entity_id
_entity_poly.type
_entity_poly.pdbx_seq_one_letter_code
_entity_poly.pdbx_strand_id
1 'polypeptide(L)'
;MVTVALAGATSGFGLTMLKTFLQLNKRSNGKHKPILLSRFPQPDVSDQDIEVRLARVREVVQQSGLEYTRFECGLFMSTLATGTPKDVTEVGIREGRQSGEEEALAGLRPWNFVINIRAGTADFAGDG
;
A
#
# COMPACT_ATOMS: atom_id res chain seq x y z
N MET A 1 -1.91 24.87 8.82
CA MET A 1 -2.53 23.90 7.89
C MET A 1 -1.40 23.10 7.25
N VAL A 2 -1.39 21.78 7.39
CA VAL A 2 -0.29 20.92 6.91
C VAL A 2 -0.65 20.33 5.54
N THR A 3 0.27 20.40 4.58
CA THR A 3 0.11 19.76 3.28
C THR A 3 0.50 18.29 3.38
N VAL A 4 -0.36 17.39 2.90
CA VAL A 4 -0.13 15.95 2.91
C VAL A 4 -0.09 15.46 1.47
N ALA A 5 1.08 14.97 1.03
CA ALA A 5 1.25 14.40 -0.30
C ALA A 5 0.97 12.90 -0.28
N LEU A 6 0.01 12.47 -1.09
CA LEU A 6 -0.36 11.07 -1.26
C LEU A 6 0.14 10.59 -2.62
N ALA A 7 0.80 9.44 -2.64
CA ALA A 7 1.41 8.84 -3.81
C ALA A 7 0.92 7.41 -3.99
N GLY A 8 0.79 6.94 -5.24
CA GLY A 8 0.33 5.57 -5.53
C GLY A 8 -1.14 5.32 -5.18
N ALA A 9 -1.92 6.39 -5.02
CA ALA A 9 -3.29 6.34 -4.52
C ALA A 9 -4.35 6.48 -5.63
N THR A 10 -4.00 6.12 -6.86
CA THR A 10 -4.87 6.27 -8.04
C THR A 10 -5.70 5.02 -8.35
N SER A 11 -5.40 3.87 -7.75
CA SER A 11 -6.14 2.62 -7.97
C SER A 11 -6.07 1.67 -6.76
N GLY A 12 -6.88 0.61 -6.79
CA GLY A 12 -6.87 -0.48 -5.80
C GLY A 12 -6.98 0.00 -4.36
N PHE A 13 -6.14 -0.57 -3.49
CA PHE A 13 -6.10 -0.21 -2.06
C PHE A 13 -5.68 1.26 -1.84
N GLY A 14 -4.72 1.77 -2.61
CA GLY A 14 -4.27 3.16 -2.50
C GLY A 14 -5.41 4.16 -2.72
N LEU A 15 -6.29 3.90 -3.69
CA LEU A 15 -7.49 4.73 -3.92
C LEU A 15 -8.47 4.67 -2.75
N THR A 16 -8.61 3.51 -2.11
CA THR A 16 -9.45 3.35 -0.92
C THR A 16 -8.91 4.18 0.25
N MET A 17 -7.59 4.16 0.46
CA MET A 17 -6.93 4.99 1.46
C MET A 17 -7.12 6.48 1.17
N LEU A 18 -6.93 6.92 -0.08
CA LEU A 18 -7.15 8.31 -0.47
C LEU A 18 -8.57 8.78 -0.14
N LYS A 19 -9.59 8.03 -0.56
CA LYS A 19 -11.00 8.35 -0.28
C LYS A 19 -11.25 8.44 1.23
N THR A 20 -10.68 7.52 2.00
CA THR A 20 -10.78 7.52 3.47
C THR A 20 -10.14 8.77 4.08
N PHE A 21 -8.93 9.12 3.65
CA PHE A 21 -8.25 10.33 4.12
C PHE A 21 -9.02 11.60 3.79
N LEU A 22 -9.55 11.73 2.58
CA LEU A 22 -10.38 12.88 2.18
C LEU A 22 -11.62 13.00 3.06
N GLN A 23 -12.32 11.88 3.29
CA GLN A 23 -13.52 11.85 4.13
C GLN A 23 -13.22 12.24 5.59
N LEU A 24 -12.14 11.70 6.16
CA LEU A 24 -11.72 12.03 7.54
C LEU A 24 -11.26 13.48 7.66
N ASN A 25 -10.58 14.01 6.64
CA ASN A 25 -10.16 15.42 6.62
C ASN A 25 -11.37 16.36 6.56
N LYS A 26 -12.41 16.03 5.76
CA LYS A 26 -13.68 16.77 5.74
C LYS A 26 -14.35 16.79 7.11
N ARG A 27 -14.42 15.64 7.80
CA ARG A 27 -14.94 15.55 9.18
C ARG A 27 -14.13 16.33 10.21
N SER A 28 -12.85 16.57 9.92
CA SER A 28 -11.93 17.32 10.78
C SER A 28 -11.83 18.80 10.39
N ASN A 29 -12.88 19.36 9.76
CA ASN A 29 -12.92 20.75 9.28
C ASN A 29 -11.76 21.13 8.33
N GLY A 30 -11.29 20.19 7.51
CA GLY A 30 -10.26 20.48 6.49
C GLY A 30 -8.89 20.85 7.09
N LYS A 31 -8.52 20.26 8.23
CA LYS A 31 -7.26 20.53 8.94
C LYS A 31 -6.00 20.40 8.06
N HIS A 32 -6.06 19.52 7.05
CA HIS A 32 -4.97 19.24 6.13
C HIS A 32 -5.30 19.68 4.70
N LYS A 33 -4.26 20.03 3.94
CA LYS A 33 -4.33 20.24 2.49
C LYS A 33 -3.81 18.99 1.76
N PRO A 34 -4.67 18.03 1.39
CA PRO A 34 -4.24 16.86 0.65
C PRO A 34 -3.85 17.23 -0.78
N ILE A 35 -2.75 16.66 -1.27
CA ILE A 35 -2.34 16.70 -2.68
C ILE A 35 -2.07 15.28 -3.18
N LEU A 36 -2.51 14.96 -4.39
CA LEU A 36 -2.23 13.68 -5.02
C LEU A 36 -1.05 13.83 -5.99
N LEU A 37 0.02 13.07 -5.77
CA LEU A 37 1.11 12.94 -6.71
C LEU A 37 0.82 11.77 -7.64
N SER A 38 0.69 12.05 -8.93
CA SER A 38 0.43 11.05 -9.97
C SER A 38 1.40 11.20 -11.13
N ARG A 39 1.72 10.09 -11.79
CA ARG A 39 2.51 10.07 -13.04
C ARG A 39 1.66 10.39 -14.27
N PHE A 40 0.33 10.32 -14.14
CA PHE A 40 -0.64 10.54 -15.22
C PHE A 40 -1.74 11.49 -14.75
N PRO A 41 -2.38 12.26 -15.65
CA PRO A 41 -3.59 13.00 -15.31
C PRO A 41 -4.64 12.09 -14.66
N GLN A 42 -5.36 12.62 -13.67
CA GLN A 42 -6.41 11.89 -12.94
C GLN A 42 -7.71 12.70 -12.93
N PRO A 43 -8.42 12.78 -14.07
CA PRO A 43 -9.64 13.58 -14.18
C PRO A 43 -10.68 13.18 -13.12
N ASP A 44 -10.95 11.88 -12.98
CA ASP A 44 -11.97 11.34 -12.06
C ASP A 44 -11.69 11.57 -10.56
N VAL A 45 -10.44 11.91 -10.23
CA VAL A 45 -9.99 12.18 -8.85
C VAL A 45 -9.84 13.68 -8.59
N SER A 46 -9.56 14.47 -9.64
CA SER A 46 -9.44 15.93 -9.55
C SER A 46 -10.76 16.59 -9.12
N ASP A 47 -11.90 15.96 -9.42
CA ASP A 47 -13.23 16.43 -9.06
C ASP A 47 -13.59 16.26 -7.56
N GLN A 48 -12.69 15.69 -6.73
CA GLN A 48 -12.95 15.36 -5.33
C GLN A 48 -12.31 16.33 -4.32
N ASP A 49 -12.18 17.60 -4.68
CA ASP A 49 -11.53 18.66 -3.87
C ASP A 49 -10.06 18.36 -3.54
N ILE A 50 -9.34 17.66 -4.44
CA ILE A 50 -7.92 17.36 -4.26
C ILE A 50 -7.09 17.88 -5.43
N GLU A 51 -6.01 18.57 -5.10
CA GLU A 51 -5.03 19.04 -6.08
C GLU A 51 -4.23 17.85 -6.60
N VAL A 52 -4.30 17.57 -7.91
CA VAL A 52 -3.49 16.54 -8.57
C VAL A 52 -2.25 17.19 -9.19
N ARG A 53 -1.07 16.74 -8.78
CA ARG A 53 0.20 17.17 -9.37
C ARG A 53 0.80 16.04 -10.20
N LEU A 54 1.09 16.36 -11.46
CA LEU A 54 1.80 15.46 -12.35
C LEU A 54 3.28 15.44 -11.97
N ALA A 55 3.72 14.40 -11.27
CA ALA A 55 5.10 14.30 -10.83
C ALA A 55 5.51 12.85 -10.50
N ARG A 56 6.80 12.55 -10.67
CA ARG A 56 7.38 11.32 -10.13
C ARG A 56 7.75 11.56 -8.66
N VAL A 57 7.14 10.76 -7.77
CA VAL A 57 7.28 10.88 -6.31
C VAL A 57 8.74 10.99 -5.86
N ARG A 58 9.62 10.17 -6.45
CA ARG A 58 11.05 10.17 -6.13
C ARG A 58 11.73 11.52 -6.40
N GLU A 59 11.38 12.18 -7.50
CA GLU A 59 11.94 13.49 -7.88
C GLU A 59 11.43 14.58 -6.93
N VAL A 60 10.12 14.58 -6.62
CA VAL A 60 9.50 15.55 -5.70
C VAL A 60 10.09 15.45 -4.30
N VAL A 61 10.26 14.23 -3.81
CA VAL A 61 10.81 13.96 -2.48
C VAL A 61 12.29 14.36 -2.39
N GLN A 62 13.07 14.06 -3.44
CA GLN A 62 14.48 14.44 -3.47
C GLN A 62 14.67 15.96 -3.51
N GLN A 63 13.77 16.69 -4.19
CA GLN A 63 13.78 18.15 -4.25
C GLN A 63 13.24 18.81 -2.98
N SER A 64 12.33 18.17 -2.26
CA SER A 64 11.69 18.77 -1.08
C SER A 64 12.57 18.74 0.17
N GLY A 65 13.59 17.88 0.20
CA GLY A 65 14.42 17.67 1.40
C GLY A 65 13.63 17.10 2.58
N LEU A 66 12.39 16.63 2.36
CA LEU A 66 11.52 16.10 3.40
C LEU A 66 11.86 14.64 3.67
N GLU A 67 11.82 14.26 4.95
CA GLU A 67 11.73 12.86 5.33
C GLU A 67 10.41 12.28 4.80
N TYR A 68 10.48 11.10 4.22
CA TYR A 68 9.34 10.41 3.65
C TYR A 68 9.39 8.93 4.01
N THR A 69 8.22 8.35 4.23
CA THR A 69 8.07 6.91 4.40
C THR A 69 7.50 6.33 3.12
N ARG A 70 8.23 5.40 2.50
CA ARG A 70 7.74 4.65 1.34
C ARG A 70 7.03 3.39 1.84
N PHE A 71 5.72 3.34 1.64
CA PHE A 71 4.93 2.16 1.95
C PHE A 71 4.66 1.36 0.66
N GLU A 72 5.41 0.28 0.47
CA GLU A 72 5.16 -0.65 -0.63
C GLU A 72 4.12 -1.68 -0.22
N CYS A 73 2.84 -1.44 -0.54
CA CYS A 73 1.78 -2.39 -0.21
C CYS A 73 2.05 -3.80 -0.76
N GLY A 74 2.67 -3.91 -1.93
CA GLY A 74 3.08 -5.20 -2.49
C GLY A 74 4.06 -5.92 -1.59
N LEU A 75 5.17 -5.27 -1.21
CA LEU A 75 6.15 -5.85 -0.30
C LEU A 75 5.56 -6.11 1.10
N PHE A 76 4.76 -5.19 1.63
CA PHE A 76 4.10 -5.31 2.93
C PHE A 76 3.15 -6.53 2.96
N MET A 77 2.28 -6.68 1.96
CA MET A 77 1.39 -7.84 1.85
C MET A 77 2.19 -9.12 1.55
N SER A 78 3.21 -9.05 0.70
CA SER A 78 4.12 -10.16 0.43
C SER A 78 5.11 -10.47 1.55
N THR A 79 5.12 -9.73 2.66
CA THR A 79 5.95 -10.04 3.83
C THR A 79 5.09 -10.42 5.03
N LEU A 80 3.94 -9.76 5.22
CA LEU A 80 3.07 -9.93 6.39
C LEU A 80 1.83 -10.78 6.12
N ALA A 81 1.42 -10.95 4.87
CA ALA A 81 0.27 -11.78 4.48
C ALA A 81 0.66 -12.96 3.58
N THR A 82 1.96 -13.16 3.33
CA THR A 82 2.48 -14.33 2.63
C THR A 82 2.15 -15.60 3.42
N GLY A 83 1.66 -16.62 2.73
CA GLY A 83 1.19 -17.85 3.37
C GLY A 83 -0.11 -17.68 4.18
N THR A 84 -0.86 -16.59 4.01
CA THR A 84 -2.19 -16.47 4.63
C THR A 84 -3.08 -17.61 4.15
N PRO A 85 -3.73 -18.37 5.05
CA PRO A 85 -4.73 -19.34 4.67
C PRO A 85 -5.85 -18.66 3.89
N LYS A 86 -6.00 -19.04 2.62
CA LYS A 86 -7.04 -18.54 1.73
C LYS A 86 -7.45 -19.63 0.76
N ASP A 87 -8.61 -19.46 0.15
CA ASP A 87 -9.04 -20.32 -0.94
C ASP A 87 -8.14 -20.15 -2.18
N VAL A 88 -8.08 -21.20 -2.99
CA VAL A 88 -7.37 -21.18 -4.26
C VAL A 88 -8.11 -20.26 -5.22
N THR A 89 -7.41 -19.33 -5.86
CA THR A 89 -8.02 -18.46 -6.89
C THR A 89 -7.82 -19.05 -8.28
N GLU A 90 -8.51 -18.49 -9.28
CA GLU A 90 -8.28 -18.82 -10.70
C GLU A 90 -6.82 -18.64 -11.11
N VAL A 91 -6.12 -17.65 -10.52
CA VAL A 91 -4.69 -17.41 -10.73
C VAL A 91 -3.86 -18.56 -10.13
N GLY A 92 -4.19 -18.99 -8.91
CA GLY A 92 -3.54 -20.13 -8.27
C GLY A 92 -3.68 -21.42 -9.08
N ILE A 93 -4.86 -21.70 -9.64
CA ILE A 93 -5.10 -22.85 -10.53
C ILE A 93 -4.24 -22.75 -11.78
N ARG A 94 -4.25 -21.60 -12.45
CA ARG A 94 -3.45 -21.35 -13.67
C ARG A 94 -1.95 -21.57 -13.42
N GLU A 95 -1.48 -21.24 -12.22
CA GLU A 95 -0.07 -21.34 -11.83
C GLU A 95 0.29 -22.67 -11.16
N GLY A 96 -0.64 -23.64 -11.16
CA GLY A 96 -0.39 -25.00 -10.66
C GLY A 96 -0.20 -25.07 -9.14
N ARG A 97 -0.76 -24.12 -8.38
CA ARG A 97 -0.67 -24.08 -6.91
C ARG A 97 -1.66 -25.08 -6.31
N GLN A 98 -1.21 -25.85 -5.33
CA GLN A 98 -2.01 -26.90 -4.67
C GLN A 98 -2.94 -26.34 -3.59
N SER A 99 -2.64 -25.15 -3.06
CA SER A 99 -3.46 -24.47 -2.05
C SER A 99 -3.39 -22.95 -2.24
N GLY A 100 -4.39 -22.24 -1.70
CA GLY A 100 -4.37 -20.77 -1.72
C GLY A 100 -3.27 -20.21 -0.81
N GLU A 101 -2.85 -20.96 0.21
CA GLU A 101 -1.67 -20.65 1.02
C GLU A 101 -0.38 -20.69 0.17
N GLU A 102 -0.23 -21.70 -0.69
CA GLU A 102 0.90 -21.77 -1.63
C GLU A 102 0.88 -20.67 -2.69
N GLU A 103 -0.30 -20.27 -3.14
CA GLU A 103 -0.47 -19.10 -3.99
C GLU A 103 -0.05 -17.82 -3.27
N ALA A 104 -0.46 -17.64 -2.01
CA ALA A 104 -0.10 -16.50 -1.19
C ALA A 104 1.41 -16.44 -0.88
N LEU A 105 2.12 -17.57 -0.94
CA LEU A 105 3.58 -17.59 -0.81
C LEU A 105 4.28 -16.88 -1.98
N ALA A 106 3.66 -16.79 -3.16
CA ALA A 106 4.25 -16.19 -4.36
C ALA A 106 5.69 -16.67 -4.69
N GLY A 107 6.03 -17.91 -4.33
CA GLY A 107 7.36 -18.49 -4.53
C GLY A 107 8.39 -18.24 -3.42
N LEU A 108 8.02 -17.54 -2.34
CA LEU A 108 8.87 -17.36 -1.16
C LEU A 108 8.91 -18.66 -0.35
N ARG A 109 10.04 -19.39 -0.41
CA ARG A 109 10.42 -20.49 0.50
C ARG A 109 11.95 -20.44 0.70
N PRO A 110 12.53 -20.63 1.90
CA PRO A 110 11.96 -20.89 3.22
C PRO A 110 12.34 -19.75 4.21
N TRP A 111 11.52 -18.71 4.33
CA TRP A 111 11.74 -17.72 5.38
C TRP A 111 10.94 -18.14 6.61
N ASN A 112 11.50 -18.03 7.81
CA ASN A 112 10.67 -17.92 9.01
C ASN A 112 9.82 -16.66 8.80
N PHE A 113 8.51 -16.83 8.72
CA PHE A 113 7.61 -15.71 8.53
C PHE A 113 7.83 -14.70 9.65
N VAL A 114 7.90 -13.42 9.30
CA VAL A 114 7.95 -12.32 10.27
C VAL A 114 6.77 -12.40 11.24
N ILE A 115 5.64 -12.97 10.83
CA ILE A 115 4.50 -13.33 11.69
C ILE A 115 3.97 -14.72 11.26
N ASN A 116 4.02 -15.71 12.16
CA ASN A 116 3.42 -17.02 11.98
C ASN A 116 2.12 -17.12 12.80
N ILE A 117 0.99 -16.89 12.14
CA ILE A 117 -0.34 -16.86 12.79
C ILE A 117 -0.73 -18.22 13.38
N ARG A 118 -0.38 -19.34 12.71
CA ARG A 118 -0.70 -20.69 13.22
C ARG A 118 0.11 -21.03 14.47
N ALA A 119 1.38 -20.65 14.50
CA ALA A 119 2.26 -20.87 15.65
C ALA A 119 2.14 -19.79 16.72
N GLY A 120 1.48 -18.67 16.42
CA GLY A 120 1.38 -17.51 17.32
C GLY A 120 2.71 -16.79 17.55
N THR A 121 3.65 -16.84 16.61
CA THR A 121 4.99 -16.22 16.75
C THR A 121 5.18 -15.05 15.78
N ALA A 122 6.10 -14.15 16.09
CA ALA A 122 6.56 -13.10 15.20
C ALA A 122 8.06 -12.84 15.42
N ASP A 123 8.85 -12.80 14.35
CA ASP A 123 10.28 -12.47 14.39
C ASP A 123 10.42 -10.95 14.23
N PHE A 124 10.88 -10.25 15.27
CA PHE A 124 11.15 -8.81 15.19
C PHE A 124 12.60 -8.55 14.76
N ALA A 125 12.84 -7.44 14.05
CA ALA A 125 14.19 -7.02 13.74
C ALA A 125 14.95 -6.73 15.06
N GLY A 126 15.94 -7.58 15.39
CA GLY A 126 16.70 -7.52 16.65
C GLY A 126 16.64 -8.80 17.50
N ASP A 127 15.82 -9.79 17.13
CA ASP A 127 15.75 -11.09 17.81
C ASP A 127 16.90 -12.06 17.42
N GLY A 128 17.92 -11.55 16.71
CA GLY A 128 19.15 -12.26 16.30
C GLY A 128 20.28 -11.32 15.94
#